data_AF-A0A0H4VJE3-F1
#
_entry.id   AF-A0A0H4VJE3-F1
#
_cell.length_a   1.000
_cell.length_b   1.000
_cell.length_c   1.000
_cell.angle_alpha   90.00
_cell.angle_beta   90.00
_cell.angle_gamma   90.00
#
_symmetry.space_group_name_H-M   'P 1'
#
loop_
_entity.id
_entity.type
_entity.pdbx_description
1 polymer ?
#
loop_
_entity_poly.entity_id
_entity_poly.type
_entity_poly.pdbx_seq_one_letter_code
_entity_poly.pdbx_strand_id
1 'polypeptide(L)' 'MVETTSWQAKPFYEKNGYRLIATLNNRPKGHSSHYLTKLLI' A
#
# COMPACT_ATOMS: atom_id res chain seq x y z
N MET A 1 -5.06 4.61 7.84
CA MET A 1 -3.83 4.45 7.02
C MET A 1 -3.42 2.99 7.11
N VAL A 2 -3.13 2.33 5.99
CA VAL A 2 -2.78 0.91 5.89
C VAL A 2 -1.44 0.80 5.18
N GLU A 3 -0.52 0.01 5.72
CA GLU A 3 0.72 -0.38 5.04
C GLU A 3 0.54 -1.77 4.43
N THR A 4 0.91 -1.94 3.16
CA THR A 4 0.94 -3.25 2.49
C THR A 4 2.29 -3.40 1.78
N THR A 5 2.93 -4.55 1.88
CA THR A 5 4.16 -4.81 1.13
C THR A 5 3.87 -5.23 -0.31
N SER A 6 4.88 -5.20 -1.17
CA SER A 6 4.78 -5.52 -2.61
C SER A 6 4.42 -6.97 -2.89
N TRP A 7 4.60 -7.87 -1.92
CA TRP A 7 4.14 -9.27 -2.01
C TRP A 7 2.74 -9.48 -1.38
N GLN A 8 2.20 -8.47 -0.72
CA GLN A 8 0.81 -8.47 -0.23
C GLN A 8 -0.15 -7.92 -1.30
N ALA A 9 -1.44 -7.97 -1.00
CA ALA A 9 -2.50 -7.66 -1.94
C ALA A 9 -2.70 -6.14 -2.17
N LYS A 10 -1.73 -5.45 -2.76
CA LYS A 10 -1.88 -4.08 -3.28
C LYS A 10 -3.16 -3.91 -4.15
N PRO A 11 -3.42 -4.77 -5.15
CA PRO A 11 -4.62 -4.62 -6.00
C PRO A 11 -5.94 -4.83 -5.24
N PHE A 12 -5.93 -5.50 -4.08
CA PHE A 12 -7.13 -5.62 -3.25
C PHE A 12 -7.52 -4.28 -2.63
N TYR A 13 -6.55 -3.55 -2.06
CA TYR A 13 -6.82 -2.24 -1.45
C TYR A 13 -7.23 -1.20 -2.49
N GLU A 14 -6.61 -1.20 -3.67
CA GLU A 14 -7.00 -0.31 -4.78
C GLU A 14 -8.46 -0.53 -5.20
N LYS A 15 -8.91 -1.79 -5.30
CA LYS A 15 -10.32 -2.13 -5.57
C LYS A 15 -11.28 -1.70 -4.47
N ASN A 16 -10.83 -1.65 -3.22
CA ASN A 16 -11.64 -1.23 -2.07
C ASN A 16 -11.71 0.30 -1.87
N GLY A 17 -11.20 1.07 -2.84
CA GLY A 17 -11.22 2.54 -2.83
C GLY A 17 -10.09 3.17 -2.00
N TYR A 18 -9.06 2.40 -1.64
CA TYR A 18 -7.87 2.96 -1.02
C TYR A 18 -6.99 3.63 -2.06
N ARG A 19 -6.44 4.80 -1.71
CA ARG A 19 -5.48 5.55 -2.52
C ARG A 19 -4.06 5.34 -2.00
N LEU A 20 -3.14 5.04 -2.90
CA LEU A 20 -1.71 5.00 -2.59
C LEU A 20 -1.21 6.41 -2.27
N ILE A 21 -0.53 6.56 -1.15
CA ILE A 21 0.02 7.84 -0.67
C ILE A 21 1.53 7.86 -0.83
N ALA A 22 2.19 6.75 -0.52
CA ALA A 22 3.64 6.63 -0.59
C ALA A 22 4.05 5.21 -0.94
N THR A 23 5.19 5.07 -1.61
CA THR A 23 5.86 3.78 -1.78
C THR A 23 7.30 3.94 -1.32
N LEU A 24 7.68 3.11 -0.36
CA LEU A 24 9.03 2.97 0.15
C LEU A 24 9.66 1.76 -0.54
N ASN A 25 10.50 2.03 -1.53
CA ASN A 25 11.28 0.99 -2.20
C ASN A 25 12.41 0.51 -1.29
N ASN A 26 12.75 -0.78 -1.41
CA ASN A 26 13.83 -1.44 -0.66
C ASN A 26 13.59 -1.53 0.86
N ARG A 27 12.33 -1.62 1.26
CA ARG A 27 11.91 -1.76 2.65
C ARG A 27 10.79 -2.81 2.71
N PRO A 28 11.08 -4.04 3.20
CA PRO A 28 12.39 -4.60 3.54
C PRO A 28 13.24 -4.91 2.29
N LYS A 29 14.55 -5.13 2.48
CA LYS A 29 15.55 -5.25 1.41
C LYS A 29 15.08 -6.23 0.31
N GLY A 30 14.97 -5.75 -0.93
CA GLY A 30 14.44 -6.53 -2.07
C GLY A 30 12.94 -6.39 -2.35
N HIS A 31 12.21 -5.64 -1.53
CA HIS A 31 10.77 -5.43 -1.67
C HIS A 31 10.38 -3.97 -1.39
N SER A 32 9.11 -3.62 -1.66
CA SER A 32 8.60 -2.27 -1.46
C SER A 32 7.41 -2.27 -0.50
N SER A 33 7.40 -1.35 0.48
CA SER A 33 6.22 -1.05 1.30
C SER A 33 5.39 0.04 0.64
N HIS A 34 4.10 -0.20 0.47
CA HIS A 34 3.12 0.73 -0.06
C HIS A 34 2.22 1.22 1.08
N TYR A 35 2.08 2.53 1.23
CA TYR A 35 1.18 3.16 2.19
C TYR A 35 -0.08 3.59 1.47
N LEU A 36 -1.23 3.08 1.92
CA LEU A 36 -2.53 3.42 1.39
C LEU A 36 -3.38 4.12 2.44
N THR A 37 -4.22 5.06 2.01
CA THR A 37 -5.27 5.65 2.83
C THR A 37 -6.62 5.49 2.17
N LYS A 38 -7.65 5.39 2.98
CA LYS A 38 -9.03 5.48 2.56
C LYS A 38 -9.65 6.63 3.33
N LEU A 39 -10.26 7.57 2.61
CA LEU A 39 -11.14 8.54 3.24
C LEU A 39 -12.40 7.78 3.66
N LEU A 40 -12.66 7.72 4.95
CA LEU A 40 -13.96 7.35 5.49
C LEU A 40 -14.70 8.68 5.67
N ILE A 41 -15.72 8.90 4.83
CA ILE A 41 -16.69 9.98 4.99
C ILE A 41 -17.79 9.46 5.90
#